data_AF-A0A4Q5SAH7-F1
#
_entry.id   AF-A0A4Q5SAH7-F1
#
_cell.length_a   1.000
_cell.length_b   1.000
_cell.length_c   1.000
_cell.angle_alpha   90.00
_cell.angle_beta   90.00
_cell.angle_gamma   90.00
#
_symmetry.space_group_name_H-M   'P 1'
#
loop_
_entity.id
_entity.type
_entity.pdbx_description
1 polymer ?
#
loop_
_entity_poly.entity_id
_entity_poly.type
_entity_poly.pdbx_seq_one_letter_code
_entity_poly.pdbx_strand_id
1 'polypeptide(L)'
;MKIKSTMLFSFLSMLFFSFASQAQETWPKVMKGSDGSTIRLYQFQPESFQSNLLKASAAISITKEGSSDPVFGVLWLEATTSTQGQQVQVQSMKISSIKLPGDVSDESLESLGD
;
A
#
# COMPACT_ATOMS: atom_id res chain seq x y z
N MET A 1 -19.87 -57.33 -9.32
CA MET A 1 -19.41 -56.36 -8.31
C MET A 1 -19.09 -55.04 -9.02
N LYS A 2 -20.01 -54.07 -8.96
CA LYS A 2 -20.02 -52.81 -9.71
C LYS A 2 -19.26 -51.74 -8.92
N ILE A 3 -17.92 -51.73 -8.99
CA ILE A 3 -17.09 -50.76 -8.24
C ILE A 3 -15.93 -50.29 -9.11
N LYS A 4 -16.19 -49.61 -10.23
CA LYS A 4 -15.10 -48.99 -11.02
C LYS A 4 -15.42 -47.61 -11.59
N SER A 5 -16.69 -47.20 -11.64
CA SER A 5 -17.07 -45.92 -12.26
C SER A 5 -17.19 -44.76 -11.25
N THR A 6 -17.56 -45.04 -9.99
CA THR A 6 -17.75 -43.98 -8.97
C THR A 6 -16.43 -43.36 -8.47
N MET A 7 -15.31 -44.09 -8.48
CA MET A 7 -14.01 -43.55 -8.09
C MET A 7 -13.40 -42.63 -9.15
N LEU A 8 -13.68 -42.86 -10.44
CA LEU A 8 -13.15 -42.03 -11.52
C LEU A 8 -13.82 -40.64 -11.57
N PHE A 9 -15.09 -40.56 -11.13
CA PHE A 9 -15.83 -39.31 -11.05
C PHE A 9 -15.42 -38.44 -9.85
N SER A 10 -14.95 -39.06 -8.76
CA SER A 10 -14.44 -38.34 -7.58
C SER A 10 -13.06 -37.72 -7.81
N PHE A 11 -12.24 -38.28 -8.71
CA PHE A 11 -10.90 -37.76 -8.99
C PHE A 11 -10.93 -36.56 -9.95
N LEU A 12 -11.96 -36.46 -10.81
CA LEU A 12 -12.11 -35.36 -11.76
C LEU A 12 -12.67 -34.07 -11.12
N SER A 13 -13.39 -34.18 -9.99
CA SER A 13 -13.94 -33.02 -9.28
C SER A 13 -12.88 -32.21 -8.52
N MET A 14 -11.67 -32.73 -8.31
CA MET A 14 -10.63 -32.07 -7.51
C MET A 14 -9.72 -31.14 -8.33
N LEU A 15 -9.84 -31.14 -9.66
CA LEU A 15 -9.00 -30.36 -10.58
C LEU A 15 -9.53 -28.95 -10.91
N PHE A 16 -10.66 -28.53 -10.34
CA PHE A 16 -11.32 -27.25 -10.70
C PHE A 16 -11.27 -26.15 -9.62
N PHE A 17 -10.57 -26.36 -8.50
CA PHE A 17 -10.36 -25.31 -7.49
C PHE A 17 -8.97 -24.67 -7.61
N SER A 18 -8.63 -24.21 -8.82
CA SER A 18 -7.56 -23.22 -8.97
C SER A 18 -8.09 -21.89 -8.46
N PHE A 19 -7.95 -21.64 -7.15
CA PHE A 19 -8.20 -20.31 -6.58
C PHE A 19 -7.25 -19.33 -7.28
N ALA A 20 -7.83 -18.36 -8.00
CA ALA A 20 -7.09 -17.21 -8.48
C ALA A 20 -6.54 -16.48 -7.24
N SER A 21 -5.22 -16.50 -7.07
CA SER A 21 -4.54 -15.69 -6.06
C SER A 21 -4.68 -14.22 -6.47
N GLN A 22 -5.75 -13.58 -6.01
CA GLN A 22 -5.84 -12.12 -6.03
C GLN A 22 -4.73 -11.62 -5.10
N ALA A 23 -3.70 -10.99 -5.65
CA ALA A 23 -2.66 -10.37 -4.85
C ALA A 23 -3.32 -9.38 -3.89
N GLN A 24 -3.37 -9.74 -2.61
CA GLN A 24 -4.06 -8.92 -1.61
C GLN A 24 -3.25 -7.64 -1.42
N GLU A 25 -3.84 -6.50 -1.78
CA GLU A 25 -3.33 -5.16 -1.51
C GLU A 25 -3.11 -5.01 0.01
N THR A 26 -1.91 -5.38 0.46
CA THR A 26 -1.60 -5.46 1.89
C THR A 26 -1.13 -4.09 2.35
N TRP A 27 -1.87 -3.53 3.29
CA TRP A 27 -1.52 -2.33 4.05
C TRP A 27 -1.12 -2.74 5.47
N PRO A 28 -0.24 -1.97 6.14
CA PRO A 28 0.50 -0.81 5.64
C PRO A 28 1.57 -1.21 4.61
N LYS A 29 1.92 -0.28 3.70
CA LYS A 29 3.09 -0.46 2.84
C LYS A 29 4.35 -0.20 3.68
N VAL A 30 5.35 -1.06 3.53
CA VAL A 30 6.60 -0.98 4.31
C VAL A 30 7.75 -0.73 3.35
N MET A 31 8.57 0.26 3.67
CA MET A 31 9.77 0.63 2.91
C MET A 31 10.95 0.74 3.86
N LYS A 32 12.16 0.54 3.33
CA LYS A 32 13.41 0.76 4.05
C LYS A 32 14.04 2.05 3.55
N GLY A 33 14.40 2.93 4.47
CA GLY A 33 15.23 4.09 4.17
C GLY A 33 16.69 3.67 3.94
N SER A 34 17.47 4.51 3.27
CA SER A 34 18.90 4.27 3.05
C SER A 34 19.70 4.22 4.35
N ASP A 35 19.20 4.91 5.38
CA ASP A 35 19.70 4.93 6.76
C ASP A 35 19.33 3.69 7.60
N GLY A 36 18.71 2.67 6.98
CA GLY A 36 18.25 1.46 7.66
C GLY A 36 16.89 1.60 8.37
N SER A 37 16.31 2.80 8.38
CA SER A 37 15.00 3.06 9.00
C SER A 37 13.88 2.27 8.34
N THR A 38 12.87 1.90 9.14
CA THR A 38 11.64 1.27 8.65
C THR A 38 10.54 2.31 8.56
N ILE A 39 10.08 2.58 7.34
CA ILE A 39 8.99 3.52 7.05
C ILE A 39 7.74 2.69 6.78
N ARG A 40 6.67 2.97 7.52
CA ARG A 40 5.34 2.40 7.26
C ARG A 40 4.43 3.50 6.77
N LEU A 41 3.83 3.27 5.61
CA LEU A 41 2.83 4.10 5.00
C LEU A 41 1.47 3.43 5.20
N TYR A 42 0.59 4.08 5.95
CA TYR A 42 -0.77 3.60 6.16
C TYR A 42 -1.68 3.99 4.99
N GLN A 43 -2.86 3.39 4.97
CA GLN A 43 -3.80 3.56 3.86
C GLN A 43 -4.21 5.03 3.67
N PHE A 44 -4.20 5.49 2.42
CA PHE A 44 -4.63 6.83 2.04
C PHE A 44 -6.10 7.08 2.36
N GLN A 45 -6.38 8.30 2.83
CA GLN A 45 -7.70 8.87 3.04
C GLN A 45 -7.91 9.98 2.02
N PRO A 46 -8.84 9.83 1.07
CA PRO A 46 -9.21 10.90 0.15
C PRO A 46 -9.74 12.12 0.91
N GLU A 47 -9.21 13.30 0.59
CA GLU A 47 -9.68 14.58 1.13
C GLU A 47 -10.60 15.29 0.14
N SER A 48 -10.27 15.23 -1.16
CA SER A 48 -11.12 15.74 -2.24
C SER A 48 -10.77 15.09 -3.58
N PHE A 49 -11.75 15.04 -4.48
CA PHE A 49 -11.56 14.56 -5.84
C PHE A 49 -12.29 15.46 -6.83
N GLN A 50 -11.56 16.27 -7.57
CA GLN A 50 -12.12 17.29 -8.47
C GLN A 50 -11.21 17.50 -9.68
N SER A 51 -11.80 17.62 -10.88
CA SER A 51 -11.05 17.95 -12.12
C SER A 51 -9.82 17.05 -12.36
N ASN A 52 -9.97 15.73 -12.19
CA ASN A 52 -8.88 14.74 -12.31
C ASN A 52 -7.73 14.89 -11.30
N LEU A 53 -7.93 15.65 -10.23
CA LEU A 53 -7.00 15.79 -9.12
C LEU A 53 -7.58 15.15 -7.86
N LEU A 54 -6.87 14.15 -7.34
CA LEU A 54 -7.13 13.52 -6.05
C LEU A 54 -6.18 14.11 -5.02
N LYS A 55 -6.73 14.72 -3.96
CA LYS A 55 -5.98 15.07 -2.76
C LYS A 55 -6.22 14.00 -1.71
N ALA A 56 -5.17 13.52 -1.09
CA ALA A 56 -5.27 12.50 -0.06
C ALA A 56 -4.21 12.73 1.02
N SER A 57 -4.49 12.21 2.21
CA SER A 57 -3.53 12.14 3.29
C SER A 57 -3.37 10.71 3.79
N ALA A 58 -2.23 10.39 4.37
CA ALA A 58 -1.99 9.11 5.02
C ALA A 58 -1.18 9.30 6.29
N ALA A 59 -1.44 8.46 7.29
CA ALA A 59 -0.53 8.34 8.41
C ALA A 59 0.78 7.69 7.96
N ILE A 60 1.87 8.08 8.59
CA ILE A 60 3.18 7.44 8.44
C ILE A 60 3.76 7.11 9.81
N SER A 61 4.61 6.08 9.85
CA SER A 61 5.48 5.85 11.00
C SER A 61 6.90 5.56 10.55
N ILE A 62 7.88 6.18 11.21
CA ILE A 62 9.30 5.99 10.96
C ILE A 62 9.93 5.39 12.21
N THR A 63 10.56 4.23 12.05
CA THR A 63 11.31 3.56 13.12
C THR A 63 12.77 3.53 12.71
N LYS A 64 13.62 4.26 13.44
CA LYS A 64 15.08 4.28 13.20
C LYS A 64 15.68 2.89 13.35
N GLU A 65 16.79 2.63 12.65
CA GLU A 65 17.53 1.39 12.83
C GLU A 65 17.92 1.19 14.30
N GLY A 66 17.68 -0.01 14.83
CA GLY A 66 17.95 -0.35 16.23
C GLY A 66 16.96 0.22 17.27
N SER A 67 15.98 1.03 16.85
CA SER A 67 14.93 1.55 17.75
C SER A 67 13.68 0.65 17.74
N SER A 68 12.98 0.58 18.87
CA SER A 68 11.63 -0.01 18.97
C SER A 68 10.50 1.01 18.81
N ASP A 69 10.83 2.30 18.88
CA ASP A 69 9.85 3.35 19.12
C ASP A 69 9.56 4.11 17.81
N PRO A 70 8.39 3.88 17.18
CA PRO A 70 8.02 4.57 15.95
C PRO A 70 7.63 6.03 16.21
N VAL A 71 8.14 6.93 15.37
CA VAL A 71 7.67 8.31 15.28
C VAL A 71 6.54 8.39 14.27
N PHE A 72 5.36 8.84 14.68
CA PHE A 72 4.18 8.94 13.83
C PHE A 72 4.00 10.35 13.25
N GLY A 73 3.54 10.40 12.01
CA GLY A 73 3.23 11.64 11.31
C GLY A 73 2.10 11.50 10.30
N VAL A 74 1.89 12.56 9.53
CA VAL A 74 0.93 12.61 8.44
C VAL A 74 1.65 13.08 7.19
N LEU A 75 1.32 12.47 6.06
CA LEU A 75 1.72 12.93 4.74
C LEU A 75 0.47 13.39 3.98
N TRP A 76 0.65 14.40 3.14
CA TRP A 76 -0.32 14.84 2.15
C TRP A 76 0.25 14.63 0.75
N LEU A 77 -0.62 14.25 -0.17
CA LEU A 77 -0.28 14.07 -1.56
C LEU A 77 -1.35 14.63 -2.48
N GLU A 78 -0.90 14.93 -3.70
CA GLU A 78 -1.75 15.21 -4.84
C GLU A 78 -1.46 14.17 -5.92
N ALA A 79 -2.52 13.58 -6.46
CA ALA A 79 -2.43 12.59 -7.52
C ALA A 79 -3.27 13.03 -8.72
N THR A 80 -2.68 12.94 -9.92
CA THR A 80 -3.46 13.12 -11.16
C THR A 80 -4.09 11.79 -11.53
N THR A 81 -5.31 11.84 -12.03
CA THR A 81 -6.08 10.62 -12.33
C THR A 81 -6.68 10.67 -13.74
N SER A 82 -6.98 9.50 -14.29
CA SER A 82 -7.81 9.35 -15.49
C SER A 82 -8.98 8.44 -15.16
N THR A 83 -10.18 8.82 -15.62
CA THR A 83 -11.40 8.05 -15.37
C THR A 83 -11.78 7.26 -16.61
N GLN A 84 -11.93 5.94 -16.46
CA GLN A 84 -12.41 5.03 -17.50
C GLN A 84 -13.64 4.27 -16.98
N GLY A 85 -14.84 4.69 -17.42
CA GLY A 85 -16.10 4.15 -16.91
C GLY A 85 -16.26 4.41 -15.43
N GLN A 86 -16.35 3.35 -14.63
CA GLN A 86 -16.47 3.41 -13.17
C GLN A 86 -15.13 3.31 -12.44
N GLN A 87 -14.01 3.25 -13.17
CA GLN A 87 -12.68 3.11 -12.61
C GLN A 87 -11.91 4.42 -12.70
N VAL A 88 -11.29 4.82 -11.59
CA VAL A 88 -10.35 5.94 -11.53
C VAL A 88 -8.95 5.36 -11.45
N GLN A 89 -8.11 5.69 -12.41
CA GLN A 89 -6.71 5.27 -12.46
C GLN A 89 -5.81 6.42 -12.06
N VAL A 90 -4.93 6.20 -11.08
CA VAL A 90 -3.88 7.15 -10.70
C VAL A 90 -2.79 7.13 -11.78
N GLN A 91 -2.47 8.31 -12.33
CA GLN A 91 -1.48 8.50 -13.39
C GLN A 91 -0.15 8.99 -12.83
N SER A 92 -0.20 9.93 -11.88
CA SER A 92 0.97 10.41 -11.16
C SER A 92 0.60 10.75 -9.72
N MET A 93 1.60 10.75 -8.84
CA MET A 93 1.46 11.08 -7.44
C MET A 93 2.64 11.94 -7.01
N LYS A 94 2.36 13.00 -6.25
CA LYS A 94 3.37 13.87 -5.67
C LYS A 94 3.04 14.10 -4.20
N ILE A 95 4.04 13.89 -3.34
CA ILE A 95 3.94 14.28 -1.93
C ILE A 95 3.98 15.81 -1.88
N SER A 96 2.96 16.43 -1.30
CA SER A 96 2.84 17.88 -1.18
C SER A 96 3.37 18.38 0.17
N SER A 97 3.24 17.58 1.22
CA SER A 97 3.73 17.93 2.55
C SER A 97 3.89 16.68 3.43
N ILE A 98 4.80 16.75 4.39
CA ILE A 98 4.98 15.77 5.46
C ILE A 98 5.03 16.55 6.77
N LYS A 99 4.30 16.08 7.78
CA LYS A 99 4.36 16.59 9.14
C LYS A 99 4.76 15.48 10.10
N LEU A 100 5.89 15.68 10.76
CA LEU A 100 6.38 14.86 11.86
C LEU A 100 6.49 15.70 13.14
N PRO A 101 6.57 15.07 14.32
CA PRO A 101 6.90 15.76 15.56
C PRO A 101 8.23 16.50 15.44
N GLY A 102 8.37 17.63 16.13
CA GLY A 102 9.47 18.59 15.94
C GLY A 102 10.90 18.08 16.19
N ASP A 103 11.05 16.87 16.72
CA ASP A 103 12.35 16.22 16.93
C ASP A 103 12.90 15.52 15.66
N VAL A 104 12.14 15.52 14.55
CA VAL A 104 12.60 15.03 13.25
C VAL A 104 12.96 16.22 12.36
N SER A 105 14.25 16.40 12.07
CA SER A 105 14.76 17.47 11.21
C SER A 105 14.53 17.17 9.72
N ASP A 106 14.47 18.22 8.88
CA ASP A 106 14.35 18.09 7.43
C ASP A 106 15.51 17.28 6.80
N GLU A 107 16.72 17.40 7.35
CA GLU A 107 17.89 16.59 6.97
C GLU A 107 17.65 15.08 7.16
N SER A 108 16.90 14.70 8.22
CA SER A 108 16.55 13.31 8.46
C SER A 108 15.57 12.80 7.41
N LEU A 109 14.72 13.66 6.84
CA LEU A 109 13.77 13.30 5.79
C LEU A 109 14.45 13.09 4.44
N GLU A 110 15.44 13.92 4.09
CA GLU A 110 16.20 13.77 2.85
C GLU A 110 16.95 12.44 2.80
N SER A 111 17.54 12.02 3.93
CA SER A 111 18.24 10.73 4.01
C SER A 111 17.33 9.50 3.78
N LEU A 112 16.01 9.64 3.91
CA LEU A 112 15.07 8.54 3.63
C LEU A 112 14.76 8.38 2.13
N GLY A 113 15.06 9.40 1.31
CA GLY A 113 14.62 9.50 -0.08
C GLY A 113 15.67 9.17 -1.15
N ASP A 114 16.94 9.02 -0.77
CA ASP A 114 18.05 8.56 -1.63
C ASP A 114 18.17 7.03 -1.66
#